data_AF-A0A6B3HN68-F1
#
_entry.id   AF-A0A6B3HN68-F1
#
_cell.length_a   1.000
_cell.length_b   1.000
_cell.length_c   1.000
_cell.angle_alpha   90.00
_cell.angle_beta   90.00
_cell.angle_gamma   90.00
#
_symmetry.space_group_name_H-M   'P 1'
#
loop_
_entity.id
_entity.type
_entity.pdbx_description
1 polymer ?
#
loop_
_entity_poly.entity_id
_entity_poly.type
_entity_poly.pdbx_seq_one_letter_code
_entity_poly.pdbx_strand_id
1 'polypeptide(L)' 'LLHLVECARRRNVTLLVLPLDAGKYGEYAGDRGSMSLLETPEHEHLVYLEPQDESLLVSDPAKVSVYAQRYAKIRSQ' A
#
# COMPACT_ATOMS: atom_id res chain seq x y z
N LEU A 1 -7.70 -20.83 -5.29
CA LEU A 1 -6.30 -20.91 -4.79
C LEU A 1 -5.26 -20.93 -5.90
N LEU A 2 -5.39 -21.77 -6.93
CA LEU A 2 -4.43 -21.83 -8.06
C LEU A 2 -4.17 -20.47 -8.73
N HIS A 3 -5.20 -19.65 -8.90
CA HIS A 3 -5.04 -18.29 -9.47
C HIS A 3 -4.12 -17.38 -8.63
N LEU A 4 -4.20 -17.45 -7.30
CA LEU A 4 -3.33 -16.66 -6.41
C LEU A 4 -1.88 -17.12 -6.53
N VAL A 5 -1.65 -18.43 -6.61
CA VAL A 5 -0.30 -18.98 -6.82
C VAL A 5 0.29 -18.50 -8.14
N GLU A 6 -0.49 -18.48 -9.22
CA GLU A 6 -0.05 -17.95 -10.51
C GLU A 6 0.25 -16.44 -10.44
N CYS A 7 -0.56 -15.66 -9.73
CA CYS A 7 -0.28 -14.24 -9.50
C CYS A 7 1.02 -14.03 -8.72
N ALA A 8 1.29 -14.84 -7.69
CA ALA A 8 2.50 -14.77 -6.86
C ALA A 8 3.80 -15.05 -7.63
N ARG A 9 3.73 -15.71 -8.80
CA ARG A 9 4.91 -15.95 -9.65
C ARG A 9 5.41 -14.68 -10.35
N ARG A 10 4.62 -13.61 -10.38
CA ARG A 10 5.00 -12.35 -11.05
C ARG A 10 5.96 -11.56 -10.17
N ARG A 11 7.06 -11.07 -10.76
CA ARG A 11 8.13 -10.30 -10.07
C ARG A 11 7.70 -9.03 -9.32
N ASN A 12 6.48 -8.57 -9.56
CA ASN A 12 5.92 -7.32 -9.02
C ASN A 12 4.63 -7.55 -8.23
N VAL A 13 4.35 -8.79 -7.84
CA VAL A 13 3.18 -9.15 -7.04
C VAL A 13 3.66 -9.76 -5.72
N THR A 14 3.26 -9.15 -4.62
CA THR A 14 3.43 -9.70 -3.27
C THR A 14 2.07 -10.10 -2.75
N LEU A 15 1.93 -11.33 -2.26
CA LEU A 15 0.72 -11.79 -1.58
C LEU A 15 0.98 -11.85 -0.09
N LEU A 16 0.13 -11.18 0.68
CA LEU A 16 0.15 -11.21 2.14
C LEU A 16 -0.98 -12.11 2.65
N VAL A 17 -0.62 -13.13 3.44
CA VAL A 17 -1.59 -14.02 4.10
C VAL A 17 -1.76 -13.56 5.54
N LEU A 18 -2.96 -13.13 5.90
CA LEU A 18 -3.27 -12.60 7.24
C LEU A 18 -4.25 -13.53 7.97
N PRO A 19 -4.13 -13.66 9.31
CA PRO A 19 -5.18 -14.24 10.14
C PRO A 19 -6.52 -13.50 9.97
N LEU A 20 -7.65 -14.21 10.14
CA LEU A 20 -8.98 -13.59 10.00
C LEU A 20 -9.27 -12.52 11.05
N ASP A 21 -8.61 -12.60 12.20
CA ASP A 21 -8.69 -11.64 13.30
C ASP A 21 -7.61 -10.55 13.22
N ALA A 22 -6.79 -10.53 12.17
CA ALA A 22 -5.72 -9.55 11.99
C ALA A 22 -6.23 -8.13 12.22
N GLY A 23 -7.32 -7.71 11.55
CA GLY A 23 -7.89 -6.37 11.68
C GLY A 23 -8.31 -5.95 13.10
N LYS A 24 -8.37 -6.87 14.08
CA LYS A 24 -8.62 -6.53 15.48
C LYS A 24 -7.38 -6.05 16.24
N TYR A 25 -6.17 -6.44 15.80
CA TYR A 25 -4.95 -6.34 16.62
C TYR A 25 -3.83 -5.49 16.00
N GLY A 26 -4.01 -4.93 14.80
CA GLY A 26 -2.94 -4.14 14.17
C GLY A 26 -3.36 -3.34 12.95
N GLU A 27 -2.41 -2.51 12.48
CA GLU A 27 -2.50 -1.83 11.19
C GLU A 27 -1.89 -2.72 10.10
N TYR A 28 -2.64 -3.04 9.05
CA TYR A 28 -2.15 -3.81 7.89
C TYR A 28 -2.30 -3.02 6.60
N ALA A 29 -1.58 -3.46 5.58
CA ALA A 29 -1.47 -2.82 4.28
C ALA A 29 -2.80 -2.41 3.63
N GLY A 30 -3.87 -3.18 3.87
CA GLY A 30 -5.19 -2.96 3.29
C GLY A 30 -6.24 -2.38 4.25
N ASP A 31 -5.88 -2.07 5.50
CA ASP A 31 -6.84 -1.60 6.51
C ASP A 31 -7.38 -0.18 6.21
N ARG A 32 -6.60 0.62 5.48
CA ARG A 32 -6.94 2.03 5.18
C ARG A 32 -7.22 2.32 3.70
N GLY A 33 -7.64 1.30 2.96
CA GLY A 33 -7.93 1.42 1.52
C GLY A 33 -6.70 1.27 0.63
N SER A 34 -6.89 1.42 -0.68
CA SER A 34 -5.79 1.36 -1.66
C SER A 34 -4.87 2.58 -1.50
N MET A 35 -3.57 2.34 -1.69
CA MET A 35 -2.55 3.37 -1.67
C MET A 35 -1.60 3.16 -2.85
N SER A 36 -1.33 4.23 -3.59
CA SER A 36 -0.32 4.27 -4.65
C SER A 36 0.72 5.32 -4.32
N LEU A 37 1.99 4.90 -4.22
CA LEU A 37 3.13 5.80 -4.14
C LEU A 37 3.60 6.11 -5.57
N LEU A 38 3.66 7.38 -5.91
CA LEU A 38 3.97 7.90 -7.23
C LEU A 38 5.25 8.72 -7.15
N GLU A 39 6.06 8.66 -8.21
CA GLU A 39 7.23 9.53 -8.41
C GLU A 39 7.01 10.31 -9.70
N THR A 40 7.14 11.64 -9.65
CA THR A 40 7.03 12.51 -10.83
C THR A 40 8.32 12.48 -11.66
N PRO A 41 8.29 12.93 -12.92
CA PRO A 41 9.51 13.12 -13.71
C PRO A 41 10.55 14.04 -13.04
N GLU A 42 10.10 14.96 -12.19
CA GLU A 42 10.92 15.89 -11.41
C GLU A 42 11.47 15.28 -10.10
N HIS A 43 11.26 13.97 -9.87
CA HIS A 43 11.63 13.23 -8.65
C HIS A 43 10.90 13.68 -7.38
N GLU A 44 9.68 14.24 -7.52
CA GLU A 44 8.81 14.50 -6.39
C GLU A 44 7.97 13.26 -6.07
N HIS A 45 7.81 12.95 -4.78
CA HIS A 45 6.96 11.86 -4.34
C HIS A 45 5.55 12.36 -4.03
N LEU A 46 4.55 11.64 -4.53
CA LEU A 46 3.13 11.87 -4.26
C LEU A 46 2.50 10.58 -3.77
N VAL A 47 1.45 10.69 -2.96
CA VAL A 47 0.67 9.53 -2.52
C VAL A 47 -0.77 9.72 -2.91
N TYR A 48 -1.31 8.76 -3.65
CA TYR A 48 -2.73 8.68 -3.96
C TYR A 48 -3.38 7.62 -3.06
N LEU A 49 -4.45 8.00 -2.38
CA LEU A 49 -5.21 7.16 -1.47
C LEU A 49 -6.66 7.11 -1.94
N GLU A 50 -7.29 5.94 -1.86
CA GLU A 50 -8.75 5.81 -2.05
C GLU A 50 -9.42 5.25 -0.78
N PRO A 51 -9.49 6.06 0.29
CA PRO A 51 -10.22 5.67 1.50
C PRO A 51 -11.72 5.87 1.27
N GLN A 52 -12.53 4.86 1.59
CA GLN A 52 -14.00 4.96 1.81
C GLN A 52 -14.72 6.03 0.96
N ASP A 53 -14.86 5.76 -0.34
CA ASP A 53 -15.55 6.62 -1.33
C ASP A 53 -14.91 8.00 -1.61
N GLU A 54 -13.72 8.27 -1.07
CA GLU A 54 -12.92 9.44 -1.37
C GLU A 54 -11.67 9.10 -2.19
N SER A 55 -11.16 10.11 -2.91
CA SER A 55 -9.90 10.07 -3.63
C SER A 55 -9.02 11.22 -3.16
N LEU A 56 -7.89 10.92 -2.54
CA LEU A 56 -6.99 11.90 -1.95
C LEU A 56 -5.61 11.84 -2.60
N LEU A 57 -5.18 12.96 -3.20
CA LEU A 57 -3.81 13.16 -3.64
C LEU A 57 -3.05 13.96 -2.58
N VAL A 58 -2.05 13.36 -1.97
CA VAL A 58 -1.19 13.95 -0.95
C VAL A 58 0.15 14.34 -1.57
N SER A 59 0.45 15.64 -1.53
CA SER A 59 1.71 16.22 -2.02
C SER A 59 2.58 16.84 -0.92
N ASP A 60 2.04 17.02 0.29
CA ASP A 60 2.80 17.53 1.44
C ASP A 60 3.96 16.56 1.77
N PRO A 61 5.23 16.99 1.64
CA PRO A 61 6.40 16.11 1.81
C PRO A 61 6.44 15.41 3.17
N ALA A 62 5.98 16.06 4.23
CA ALA A 62 5.98 15.48 5.57
C ALA A 62 4.99 14.30 5.65
N LYS A 63 3.80 14.47 5.06
CA LYS A 63 2.77 13.40 5.00
C LYS A 63 3.20 12.29 4.05
N VAL A 64 3.73 12.64 2.87
CA VAL A 64 4.24 11.67 1.88
C VAL A 64 5.33 10.78 2.50
N SER A 65 6.25 11.35 3.28
CA SER A 65 7.31 10.58 3.95
C SER A 65 6.74 9.50 4.90
N VAL A 66 5.71 9.83 5.68
CA VAL A 66 5.03 8.86 6.58
C VAL A 66 4.39 7.73 5.78
N TYR A 67 3.68 8.05 4.69
CA TYR A 67 3.05 7.04 3.83
C TYR A 67 4.08 6.19 3.08
N ALA A 68 5.18 6.78 2.62
CA ALA A 68 6.27 6.04 1.97
C ALA A 68 6.93 5.05 2.94
N GLN A 69 7.16 5.44 4.20
CA GLN A 69 7.65 4.51 5.23
C GLN A 69 6.66 3.38 5.51
N ARG A 70 5.36 3.68 5.57
CA ARG A 70 4.32 2.65 5.69
C ARG A 70 4.35 1.69 4.50
N TYR A 71 4.43 2.21 3.27
CA TYR A 71 4.54 1.41 2.04
C TYR A 71 5.78 0.49 2.07
N ALA A 72 6.92 1.01 2.52
CA ALA A 72 8.14 0.22 2.64
C ALA A 72 7.97 -0.95 3.62
N LYS A 73 7.35 -0.72 4.79
CA LYS A 73 7.05 -1.79 5.76
C LYS A 73 6.08 -2.84 5.22
N ILE A 74 5.12 -2.42 4.40
CA ILE A 74 4.18 -3.33 3.73
C ILE A 74 4.89 -4.23 2.73
N ARG A 75 5.80 -3.65 1.92
CA ARG A 75 6.55 -4.37 0.89
C ARG A 75 7.58 -5.35 1.47
N SER A 76 8.06 -5.11 2.70
CA SER A 76 9.07 -5.94 3.36
C SER A 76 8.51 -7.10 4.19
N GLN A 77 7.18 -7.32 4.20
CA GLN A 77 6.54 -8.45 4.89
C GLN A 77 6.62 -9.74 4.08
#